data_AF-A0A924YJH6-F1
#
_entry.id   AF-A0A924YJH6-F1
#
_cell.length_a   1.000
_cell.length_b   1.000
_cell.length_c   1.000
_cell.angle_alpha   90.00
_cell.angle_beta   90.00
_cell.angle_gamma   90.00
#
_symmetry.space_group_name_H-M   'P 1'
#
loop_
_entity.id
_entity.type
_entity.pdbx_description
1 polymer ?
#
loop_
_entity_poly.entity_id
_entity_poly.type
_entity_poly.pdbx_seq_one_letter_code
_entity_poly.pdbx_strand_id
1 'polypeptide(L)'
;MLQRRLVFQALDASWTSLVVLVLVVAAAALVITLSKYERKLVPAHVGYGLLILRLLVIAVIWLALLQPVLTWNIDRERTGRVVVALDLSESMNTSDRIATKAEKLRTAMGLGMIGNDQNRDRWLRVLADLEAEREPKWVDDDEGANAEQRATLSKSRKELANESFQKLDSIPRAEIARRLIGDKPEGWLGELQKSFNVELRIFGGKSVPSELETLADAVQNPPDALGKTVTNLVSALEPSSTEQSPIKAFIVLSDGRETSGNDPVAIAKRWRDLDVAVYTVLIGSERRPKDIVLDTLDVPPVAYLNDTPMAKVTLQAAGFEGESLTIVLEKVEGESQTRSVIVPKAESGLPPAVAVEFPIDATKIGRQRFTVRTDVLKGETRDDN
;
A
#
# COMPACT_ATOMS: atom_id res chain seq x y z
N MET A 1 26.05 7.46 17.54
CA MET A 1 27.39 7.77 18.10
C MET A 1 27.73 6.74 19.18
N LEU A 2 28.97 6.25 19.25
CA LEU A 2 29.41 5.34 20.32
C LEU A 2 29.66 6.11 21.61
N GLN A 3 28.73 6.09 22.57
CA GLN A 3 28.99 6.57 23.93
C GLN A 3 29.52 5.42 24.79
N ARG A 4 30.75 5.59 25.29
CA ARG A 4 31.34 4.70 26.29
C ARG A 4 31.13 5.35 27.66
N ARG A 5 30.33 4.75 28.52
CA ARG A 5 30.20 5.17 29.93
C ARG A 5 30.58 3.99 30.82
N LEU A 6 31.50 4.25 31.75
CA LEU A 6 31.80 3.33 32.84
C LEU A 6 30.86 3.69 33.98
N VAL A 7 29.95 2.78 34.32
CA VAL A 7 28.95 3.00 35.37
C VAL A 7 29.25 2.03 36.51
N PHE A 8 29.28 2.55 37.73
CA PHE A 8 29.41 1.75 38.94
C PHE A 8 28.01 1.53 39.51
N GLN A 9 27.42 0.36 39.29
CA GLN A 9 26.04 0.05 39.72
C GLN A 9 25.85 0.24 41.23
N ALA A 10 26.90 0.02 42.02
CA ALA A 10 26.86 0.19 43.47
C ALA A 10 26.75 1.67 43.92
N LEU A 11 27.04 2.65 43.06
CA LEU A 11 26.95 4.09 43.38
C LEU A 11 25.53 4.65 43.19
N ASP A 12 24.66 3.99 42.42
CA ASP A 12 23.28 4.45 42.20
C ASP A 12 22.40 4.25 43.45
N ALA A 13 22.77 3.32 44.33
CA ALA A 13 22.19 3.17 45.65
C ALA A 13 22.96 4.04 46.66
N SER A 14 22.43 5.23 46.95
CA SER A 14 23.12 6.28 47.71
C SER A 14 23.50 5.90 49.14
N TRP A 15 22.73 5.05 49.81
CA TRP A 15 23.01 4.62 51.19
C TRP A 15 24.01 3.45 51.27
N THR A 16 23.92 2.47 50.37
CA THR A 16 24.78 1.27 50.43
C THR A 16 26.23 1.60 50.06
N SER A 17 26.45 2.53 49.14
CA SER A 17 27.79 3.04 48.79
C SER A 17 28.48 3.73 49.97
N LEU A 18 27.75 4.52 50.76
CA LEU A 18 28.27 5.15 51.99
C LEU A 18 28.65 4.09 53.05
N VAL A 19 27.80 3.08 53.28
CA VAL A 19 28.09 2.01 54.25
C VAL A 19 29.32 1.21 53.84
N VAL A 20 29.44 0.83 52.56
CA VAL A 20 30.60 0.11 52.03
C VAL A 20 31.87 0.95 52.15
N LEU A 21 31.82 2.25 51.86
CA LEU A 21 32.95 3.15 52.03
C LEU A 21 33.41 3.21 53.49
N VAL A 22 32.47 3.36 54.43
CA VAL A 22 32.78 3.41 55.88
C VAL A 22 33.43 2.10 56.35
N LEU A 23 32.91 0.95 55.92
CA LEU A 23 33.48 -0.36 56.27
C LEU A 23 34.90 -0.55 55.71
N VAL A 24 35.16 -0.10 54.49
CA VAL A 24 36.51 -0.18 53.88
C VAL A 24 37.49 0.74 54.58
N VAL A 25 37.09 1.98 54.90
CA VAL A 25 37.92 2.92 55.67
C VAL A 25 38.22 2.37 57.08
N ALA A 26 37.21 1.79 57.75
CA ALA A 26 37.39 1.17 59.06
C ALA A 26 38.35 -0.03 59.00
N ALA A 27 38.21 -0.90 58.00
CA ALA A 27 39.11 -2.04 57.78
C ALA A 27 40.55 -1.58 57.51
N ALA A 28 40.75 -0.55 56.67
CA ALA A 28 42.07 0.02 56.39
C ALA A 28 42.70 0.65 57.65
N ALA A 29 41.92 1.43 58.42
CA ALA A 29 42.37 2.03 59.67
C ALA A 29 42.79 0.96 60.69
N LEU A 30 41.98 -0.09 60.84
CA LEU A 30 42.25 -1.22 61.73
C LEU A 30 43.54 -1.96 61.35
N VAL A 31 43.73 -2.25 60.05
CA VAL A 31 44.96 -2.83 59.52
C VAL A 31 46.18 -1.95 59.79
N ILE A 32 46.07 -0.64 59.60
CA ILE A 32 47.18 0.30 59.88
C ILE A 32 47.50 0.31 61.38
N THR A 33 46.49 0.34 62.26
CA THR A 33 46.70 0.31 63.72
C THR A 33 47.32 -1.00 64.19
N LEU A 34 46.83 -2.16 63.72
CA LEU A 34 47.42 -3.46 64.05
C LEU A 34 48.84 -3.59 63.52
N SER A 35 49.11 -3.07 62.32
CA SER A 35 50.45 -3.06 61.74
C SER A 35 51.41 -2.17 62.54
N LYS A 36 50.92 -1.11 63.20
CA LYS A 36 51.73 -0.33 64.16
C LYS A 36 52.08 -1.13 65.42
N TYR A 37 51.23 -2.05 65.86
CA TYR A 37 51.51 -2.97 66.97
C TYR A 37 52.43 -4.13 66.56
N GLU A 38 52.22 -4.72 65.38
CA GLU A 38 53.05 -5.81 64.82
C GLU A 38 54.50 -5.38 64.49
N ARG A 39 54.75 -4.08 64.31
CA ARG A 39 56.09 -3.48 64.10
C ARG A 39 57.11 -3.77 65.21
N LYS A 40 56.68 -4.33 66.36
CA LYS A 40 57.60 -4.76 67.43
C LYS A 40 58.21 -6.16 67.21
N LEU A 41 57.68 -6.97 66.28
CA LEU A 41 58.12 -8.36 66.09
C LEU A 41 58.84 -8.63 64.76
N VAL A 42 58.80 -7.70 63.79
CA VAL A 42 59.25 -7.95 62.40
C VAL A 42 60.12 -6.79 61.89
N PRO A 43 61.21 -7.05 61.13
CA PRO A 43 62.03 -6.00 60.52
C PRO A 43 61.25 -5.07 59.58
N ALA A 44 61.63 -3.80 59.55
CA ALA A 44 60.84 -2.70 58.98
C ALA A 44 60.45 -2.89 57.50
N HIS A 45 61.34 -3.42 56.66
CA HIS A 45 61.10 -3.63 55.23
C HIS A 45 60.02 -4.67 54.95
N VAL A 46 59.98 -5.77 55.72
CA VAL A 46 58.94 -6.80 55.61
C VAL A 46 57.60 -6.28 56.13
N GLY A 47 57.62 -5.48 57.21
CA GLY A 47 56.41 -4.85 57.76
C GLY A 47 55.73 -3.89 56.79
N TYR A 48 56.49 -3.09 56.03
CA TYR A 48 55.93 -2.24 54.98
C TYR A 48 55.36 -3.07 53.81
N GLY A 49 56.04 -4.15 53.41
CA GLY A 49 55.56 -5.05 52.36
C GLY A 49 54.22 -5.72 52.70
N LEU A 50 54.08 -6.24 53.93
CA LEU A 50 52.83 -6.85 54.40
C LEU A 50 51.69 -5.84 54.54
N LEU A 51 51.98 -4.61 54.97
CA LEU A 51 50.98 -3.55 55.06
C LEU A 51 50.47 -3.16 53.67
N ILE A 52 51.37 -2.96 52.70
CA ILE A 52 51.00 -2.65 51.32
C ILE A 52 50.14 -3.78 50.75
N LEU A 53 50.52 -5.04 50.97
CA LEU A 53 49.76 -6.19 50.49
C LEU A 53 48.34 -6.23 51.08
N ARG A 54 48.19 -5.99 52.39
CA ARG A 54 46.86 -5.95 53.05
C ARG A 54 45.99 -4.80 52.52
N LEU A 55 46.57 -3.61 52.32
CA LEU A 55 45.84 -2.49 51.72
C LEU A 55 45.45 -2.77 50.26
N LEU A 56 46.30 -3.48 49.51
CA LEU A 56 46.02 -3.88 48.13
C LEU A 56 44.86 -4.89 48.08
N VAL A 57 44.82 -5.87 48.99
CA VAL A 57 43.67 -6.80 49.12
C VAL A 57 42.39 -6.04 49.43
N ILE A 58 42.42 -5.09 50.37
CA ILE A 58 41.25 -4.25 50.69
C ILE A 58 40.81 -3.43 49.47
N ALA A 59 41.76 -2.85 48.72
CA ALA A 59 41.46 -2.08 47.51
C ALA A 59 40.82 -2.95 46.40
N VAL A 60 41.29 -4.19 46.22
CA VAL A 60 40.70 -5.14 45.26
C VAL A 60 39.29 -5.54 45.68
N ILE A 61 39.06 -5.83 46.96
CA ILE A 61 37.72 -6.13 47.49
C ILE A 61 36.78 -4.95 47.30
N TRP A 62 37.24 -3.72 47.59
CA TRP A 62 36.45 -2.51 47.37
C TRP A 62 36.08 -2.33 45.89
N LEU A 63 37.03 -2.54 44.97
CA LEU A 63 36.80 -2.45 43.54
C LEU A 63 35.85 -3.55 43.03
N ALA A 64 35.92 -4.76 43.60
CA ALA A 64 34.99 -5.84 43.29
C ALA A 64 33.57 -5.54 43.80
N LEU A 65 33.44 -4.95 44.99
CA LEU A 65 32.16 -4.51 45.58
C LEU A 65 31.50 -3.39 44.77
N LEU A 66 32.29 -2.54 44.11
CA LEU A 66 31.76 -1.48 43.25
C LEU A 66 31.09 -2.01 41.97
N GLN A 67 31.23 -3.31 41.67
CA GLN A 67 30.67 -3.99 40.49
C GLN A 67 30.80 -3.11 39.23
N PRO A 68 32.03 -2.87 38.72
CA PRO A 68 32.22 -2.07 37.53
C PRO A 68 31.59 -2.78 36.34
N VAL A 69 30.49 -2.24 35.82
CA VAL A 69 29.83 -2.78 34.63
C VAL A 69 30.15 -1.88 33.46
N LEU A 70 30.82 -2.44 32.45
CA LEU A 70 31.05 -1.75 31.19
C LEU A 70 29.82 -1.93 30.29
N THR A 71 28.90 -0.97 30.36
CA THR A 71 27.68 -1.00 29.55
C THR A 71 27.96 -0.50 28.14
N TRP A 72 27.64 -1.30 27.13
CA TRP A 72 27.75 -0.91 25.72
C TRP A 72 26.36 -0.52 25.23
N ASN A 73 26.07 0.79 25.18
CA ASN A 73 24.80 1.27 24.67
C ASN A 73 24.96 1.65 23.19
N ILE A 74 24.51 0.76 22.32
CA ILE A 74 24.42 1.04 20.89
C ILE A 74 23.08 1.73 20.68
N ASP A 75 23.08 3.06 20.75
CA ASP A 75 21.96 3.89 20.29
C ASP A 75 21.92 3.79 18.76
N ARG A 76 21.32 2.71 18.26
CA ARG A 76 20.75 2.71 16.91
C ARG A 76 19.53 3.59 17.06
N GLU A 77 19.63 4.85 16.62
CA GLU A 77 18.46 5.62 16.24
C GLU A 77 17.52 4.65 15.52
N ARG A 78 16.37 4.37 16.13
CA ARG A 78 15.39 3.47 15.51
C ARG A 78 15.12 4.06 14.14
N THR A 79 15.61 3.41 13.08
CA THR A 79 15.24 3.77 11.72
C THR A 79 13.72 3.67 11.71
N GLY A 80 13.08 4.82 11.55
CA GLY A 80 11.64 4.86 11.49
C GLY A 80 11.15 3.91 10.42
N ARG A 81 9.99 3.30 10.64
CA ARG A 81 9.42 2.37 9.69
C ARG A 81 8.54 3.11 8.70
N VAL A 82 8.67 2.78 7.42
CA VAL A 82 7.76 3.25 6.38
C VAL A 82 6.98 2.05 5.88
N VAL A 83 5.66 2.14 5.95
CA VAL A 83 4.76 1.08 5.50
C VAL A 83 4.37 1.36 4.05
N VAL A 84 4.67 0.44 3.15
CA VAL A 84 4.23 0.49 1.75
C VAL A 84 3.11 -0.54 1.59
N ALA A 85 1.90 -0.08 1.35
CA ALA A 85 0.72 -0.92 1.24
C ALA A 85 0.24 -0.98 -0.21
N LEU A 86 0.15 -2.19 -0.76
CA LEU A 86 -0.37 -2.46 -2.10
C LEU A 86 -1.77 -3.05 -2.03
N ASP A 87 -2.71 -2.43 -2.73
CA ASP A 87 -4.08 -2.91 -2.87
C ASP A 87 -4.15 -4.07 -3.88
N LEU A 88 -4.71 -5.21 -3.43
CA LEU A 88 -5.00 -6.40 -4.23
C LEU A 88 -6.49 -6.77 -4.19
N SER A 89 -7.37 -5.79 -3.94
CA SER A 89 -8.81 -5.96 -4.06
C SER A 89 -9.24 -6.24 -5.51
N GLU A 90 -10.47 -6.71 -5.68
CA GLU A 90 -11.01 -7.11 -6.98
C GLU A 90 -10.97 -5.98 -8.03
N SER A 91 -11.17 -4.73 -7.61
CA SER A 91 -11.11 -3.58 -8.52
C SER A 91 -9.70 -3.38 -9.10
N MET A 92 -8.65 -3.78 -8.39
CA MET A 92 -7.27 -3.73 -8.85
C MET A 92 -6.95 -4.81 -9.91
N ASN A 93 -7.81 -5.83 -10.08
CA ASN A 93 -7.67 -6.81 -11.16
C ASN A 93 -8.25 -6.31 -12.51
N THR A 94 -8.73 -5.07 -12.57
CA THR A 94 -9.29 -4.46 -13.78
C THR A 94 -8.18 -3.88 -14.65
N SER A 95 -8.35 -3.89 -15.98
CA SER A 95 -7.46 -3.23 -16.95
C SER A 95 -8.12 -1.97 -17.52
N ASP A 96 -7.40 -0.86 -17.56
CA ASP A 96 -7.95 0.45 -17.94
C ASP A 96 -7.83 0.74 -19.44
N ARG A 97 -8.53 -0.07 -20.25
CA ARG A 97 -8.55 0.09 -21.71
C ARG A 97 -9.06 1.46 -22.17
N ILE A 98 -9.99 2.02 -21.41
CA ILE A 98 -10.63 3.31 -21.66
C ILE A 98 -9.74 4.53 -21.36
N ALA A 99 -8.57 4.31 -20.74
CA ALA A 99 -7.66 5.37 -20.35
C ALA A 99 -7.27 6.25 -21.54
N THR A 100 -7.08 7.54 -21.26
CA THR A 100 -6.60 8.50 -22.25
C THR A 100 -5.18 8.16 -22.69
N LYS A 101 -4.78 8.65 -23.88
CA LYS A 101 -3.39 8.56 -24.32
C LYS A 101 -2.44 9.24 -23.33
N ALA A 102 -2.88 10.33 -22.69
CA ALA A 102 -2.11 11.03 -21.66
C ALA A 102 -1.89 10.15 -20.41
N GLU A 103 -2.95 9.53 -19.88
CA GLU A 103 -2.86 8.60 -18.76
C GLU A 103 -1.95 7.40 -19.08
N LYS A 104 -2.14 6.79 -20.25
CA LYS A 104 -1.30 5.69 -20.72
C LYS A 104 0.17 6.10 -20.86
N LEU A 105 0.44 7.31 -21.37
CA LEU A 105 1.81 7.83 -21.48
C LEU A 105 2.42 8.08 -20.10
N ARG A 106 1.68 8.68 -19.16
CA ARG A 106 2.15 8.91 -17.79
C ARG A 106 2.53 7.60 -17.11
N THR A 107 1.69 6.57 -17.25
CA THR A 107 1.97 5.23 -16.71
C THR A 107 3.16 4.58 -17.41
N ALA A 108 3.25 4.65 -18.74
CA ALA A 108 4.40 4.12 -19.50
C ALA A 108 5.72 4.78 -19.09
N MET A 109 5.72 6.09 -18.84
CA MET A 109 6.87 6.82 -18.32
C MET A 109 7.22 6.37 -16.90
N GLY A 110 6.23 6.27 -16.00
CA GLY A 110 6.43 5.81 -14.62
C GLY A 110 6.98 4.38 -14.52
N LEU A 111 6.57 3.50 -15.42
CA LEU A 111 7.09 2.14 -15.54
C LEU A 111 8.46 2.05 -16.24
N GLY A 112 8.93 3.15 -16.84
CA GLY A 112 10.14 3.17 -17.66
C GLY A 112 10.02 2.38 -18.96
N MET A 113 8.80 2.18 -19.47
CA MET A 113 8.56 1.60 -20.79
C MET A 113 8.87 2.60 -21.91
N ILE A 114 8.65 3.88 -21.63
CA ILE A 114 8.93 4.99 -22.52
C ILE A 114 9.76 6.03 -21.77
N GLY A 115 10.79 6.50 -22.44
CA GLY A 115 11.63 7.58 -21.93
C GLY A 115 12.76 7.10 -21.03
N ASN A 116 13.84 7.86 -21.04
CA ASN A 116 15.00 7.75 -20.16
C ASN A 116 15.40 9.16 -19.71
N ASP A 117 16.39 9.28 -18.83
CA ASP A 117 16.79 10.59 -18.28
C ASP A 117 17.21 11.59 -19.36
N GLN A 118 17.70 11.13 -20.51
CA GLN A 118 18.15 12.01 -21.61
C GLN A 118 17.01 12.57 -22.45
N ASN A 119 15.85 11.90 -22.51
CA ASN A 119 14.72 12.30 -23.34
C ASN A 119 13.44 12.52 -22.56
N ARG A 120 13.52 12.52 -21.22
CA ARG A 120 12.39 12.73 -20.30
C ARG A 120 11.65 14.03 -20.59
N ASP A 121 12.38 15.12 -20.81
CA ASP A 121 11.78 16.43 -21.09
C ASP A 121 10.93 16.43 -22.36
N ARG A 122 11.33 15.66 -23.39
CA ARG A 122 10.55 15.51 -24.61
C ARG A 122 9.23 14.82 -24.32
N TRP A 123 9.26 13.71 -23.58
CA TRP A 123 8.04 12.98 -23.24
C TRP A 123 7.13 13.75 -22.28
N LEU A 124 7.69 14.58 -21.40
CA LEU A 124 6.90 15.50 -20.57
C LEU A 124 6.19 16.57 -21.42
N ARG A 125 6.82 17.09 -22.49
CA ARG A 125 6.14 17.98 -23.44
C ARG A 125 5.00 17.27 -24.16
N VAL A 126 5.24 16.05 -24.66
CA VAL A 126 4.21 15.24 -25.33
C VAL A 126 3.06 14.93 -24.37
N LEU A 127 3.35 14.62 -23.12
CA LEU A 127 2.34 14.41 -22.08
C LEU A 127 1.49 15.66 -21.87
N ALA A 128 2.11 16.83 -21.71
CA ALA A 128 1.40 18.09 -21.53
C ALA A 128 0.49 18.45 -22.73
N ASP A 129 0.91 18.15 -23.96
CA ASP A 129 0.08 18.34 -25.14
C ASP A 129 -1.10 17.36 -25.19
N LEU A 130 -0.89 16.09 -24.83
CA LEU A 130 -1.96 15.10 -24.76
C LEU A 130 -2.95 15.39 -23.62
N GLU A 131 -2.48 15.87 -22.48
CA GLU A 131 -3.34 16.33 -21.37
C GLU A 131 -4.20 17.52 -21.78
N ALA A 132 -3.68 18.39 -22.64
CA ALA A 132 -4.41 19.53 -23.19
C ALA A 132 -5.23 19.19 -24.46
N GLU A 133 -5.39 17.92 -24.78
CA GLU A 133 -6.11 17.42 -25.96
C GLU A 133 -5.61 17.99 -27.31
N ARG A 134 -4.34 18.39 -27.38
CA ARG A 134 -3.69 18.88 -28.61
C ARG A 134 -2.91 17.77 -29.30
N GLU A 135 -2.71 17.91 -30.61
CA GLU A 135 -1.76 17.03 -31.31
C GLU A 135 -0.33 17.35 -30.84
N PRO A 136 0.39 16.37 -30.26
CA PRO A 136 1.71 16.63 -29.72
C PRO A 136 2.75 16.81 -30.81
N LYS A 137 3.73 17.67 -30.54
CA LYS A 137 4.90 17.81 -31.38
C LYS A 137 5.90 16.69 -31.08
N TRP A 138 5.99 15.72 -31.98
CA TRP A 138 6.79 14.50 -31.77
C TRP A 138 8.30 14.68 -31.97
N VAL A 139 8.70 15.70 -32.74
CA VAL A 139 10.09 15.99 -33.12
C VAL A 139 10.25 17.51 -33.09
N ASP A 140 11.33 17.98 -32.45
CA ASP A 140 11.64 19.40 -32.38
C ASP A 140 12.19 19.90 -33.74
N ASP A 141 12.15 21.21 -33.99
CA ASP A 141 12.47 21.74 -35.33
C ASP A 141 13.94 21.59 -35.71
N ASP A 142 14.80 21.51 -34.70
CA ASP A 142 16.25 21.33 -34.73
C ASP A 142 16.67 19.85 -34.80
N GLU A 143 15.75 18.91 -34.64
CA GLU A 143 16.04 17.48 -34.69
C GLU A 143 15.91 16.92 -36.12
N GLY A 144 17.00 16.41 -36.69
CA GLY A 144 17.02 15.75 -38.01
C GLY A 144 17.48 16.68 -39.14
N ALA A 145 18.35 16.17 -40.02
CA ALA A 145 19.01 16.99 -41.03
C ALA A 145 18.04 17.49 -42.12
N ASN A 146 17.02 16.68 -42.45
CA ASN A 146 16.06 16.94 -43.52
C ASN A 146 14.60 16.72 -43.07
N ALA A 147 13.63 17.29 -43.81
CA ALA A 147 12.20 17.11 -43.55
C ALA A 147 11.75 15.63 -43.57
N GLU A 148 12.36 14.80 -44.42
CA GLU A 148 12.07 13.36 -44.53
C GLU A 148 12.55 12.56 -43.30
N GLN A 149 13.71 12.93 -42.74
CA GLN A 149 14.21 12.34 -41.50
C GLN A 149 13.31 12.70 -40.31
N ARG A 150 12.84 13.96 -40.24
CA ARG A 150 11.87 14.42 -39.24
C ARG A 150 10.57 13.64 -39.30
N ALA A 151 10.04 13.41 -40.50
CA ALA A 151 8.83 12.61 -40.69
C ALA A 151 9.03 11.16 -40.23
N THR A 152 10.17 10.55 -40.56
CA THR A 152 10.52 9.18 -40.13
C THR A 152 10.64 9.07 -38.61
N LEU A 153 11.33 10.02 -37.97
CA LEU A 153 11.47 10.06 -36.51
C LEU A 153 10.12 10.25 -35.82
N SER A 154 9.27 11.13 -36.34
CA SER A 154 7.92 11.34 -35.81
C SER A 154 7.10 10.06 -35.88
N LYS A 155 7.14 9.36 -37.02
CA LYS A 155 6.43 8.10 -37.22
C LYS A 155 6.91 7.02 -36.24
N SER A 156 8.21 6.82 -36.13
CA SER A 156 8.80 5.83 -35.20
C SER A 156 8.43 6.11 -33.74
N ARG A 157 8.43 7.38 -33.31
CA ARG A 157 8.03 7.77 -31.94
C ARG A 157 6.54 7.55 -31.67
N LYS A 158 5.69 7.85 -32.65
CA LYS A 158 4.25 7.57 -32.58
C LYS A 158 3.99 6.06 -32.47
N GLU A 159 4.70 5.25 -33.25
CA GLU A 159 4.61 3.79 -33.21
C GLU A 159 5.03 3.24 -31.84
N LEU A 160 6.16 3.70 -31.29
CA LEU A 160 6.63 3.31 -29.95
C LEU A 160 5.60 3.65 -28.86
N ALA A 161 5.00 4.85 -28.94
CA ALA A 161 3.96 5.26 -28.00
C ALA A 161 2.73 4.35 -28.10
N ASN A 162 2.23 4.12 -29.32
CA ASN A 162 1.07 3.26 -29.55
C ASN A 162 1.32 1.81 -29.12
N GLU A 163 2.49 1.24 -29.38
CA GLU A 163 2.84 -0.11 -28.94
C GLU A 163 2.82 -0.22 -27.41
N SER A 164 3.35 0.80 -26.71
CA SER A 164 3.31 0.83 -25.25
C SER A 164 1.90 0.99 -24.70
N PHE A 165 1.05 1.77 -25.37
CA PHE A 165 -0.37 1.91 -25.00
C PHE A 165 -1.12 0.58 -25.14
N GLN A 166 -0.89 -0.16 -26.24
CA GLN A 166 -1.49 -1.48 -26.45
C GLN A 166 -1.03 -2.50 -25.40
N LYS A 167 0.25 -2.44 -24.99
CA LYS A 167 0.74 -3.28 -23.89
C LYS A 167 0.03 -2.96 -22.58
N LEU A 168 -0.13 -1.68 -22.23
CA LEU A 168 -0.83 -1.25 -21.03
C LEU A 168 -2.30 -1.66 -21.00
N ASP A 169 -2.98 -1.72 -22.15
CA ASP A 169 -4.38 -2.17 -22.27
C ASP A 169 -4.63 -3.63 -21.85
N SER A 170 -3.56 -4.40 -21.65
CA SER A 170 -3.61 -5.80 -21.21
C SER A 170 -3.13 -6.01 -19.77
N ILE A 171 -2.64 -4.96 -19.10
CA ILE A 171 -2.04 -5.07 -17.77
C ILE A 171 -3.06 -4.62 -16.72
N PRO A 172 -3.37 -5.45 -15.70
CA PRO A 172 -4.22 -5.06 -14.58
C PRO A 172 -3.58 -3.96 -13.71
N ARG A 173 -4.41 -3.17 -13.02
CA ARG A 173 -3.95 -2.11 -12.09
C ARG A 173 -3.00 -2.63 -11.01
N ALA A 174 -3.27 -3.81 -10.44
CA ALA A 174 -2.40 -4.45 -9.43
C ALA A 174 -1.00 -4.74 -9.97
N GLU A 175 -0.90 -5.16 -11.24
CA GLU A 175 0.38 -5.44 -11.89
C GLU A 175 1.13 -4.14 -12.23
N ILE A 176 0.43 -3.06 -12.59
CA ILE A 176 1.02 -1.72 -12.74
C ILE A 176 1.62 -1.29 -11.39
N ALA A 177 0.84 -1.39 -10.31
CA ALA A 177 1.26 -1.04 -8.96
C ALA A 177 2.49 -1.82 -8.50
N ARG A 178 2.50 -3.14 -8.74
CA ARG A 178 3.65 -4.01 -8.47
C ARG A 178 4.90 -3.54 -9.21
N ARG A 179 4.78 -3.25 -10.50
CA ARG A 179 5.91 -2.79 -11.32
C ARG A 179 6.41 -1.40 -10.90
N LEU A 180 5.54 -0.54 -10.38
CA LEU A 180 5.91 0.76 -9.80
C LEU A 180 6.69 0.62 -8.49
N ILE A 181 6.35 -0.38 -7.66
CA ILE A 181 7.11 -0.69 -6.43
C ILE A 181 8.52 -1.16 -6.81
N GLY A 182 8.61 -2.10 -7.76
CA GLY A 182 9.80 -2.43 -8.57
C GLY A 182 11.07 -2.87 -7.82
N ASP A 183 11.72 -3.91 -8.33
CA ASP A 183 12.98 -4.47 -7.79
C ASP A 183 14.24 -3.78 -8.35
N LYS A 184 14.13 -2.53 -8.82
CA LYS A 184 15.27 -1.79 -9.34
C LYS A 184 16.14 -1.36 -8.16
N PRO A 185 17.43 -1.74 -8.08
CA PRO A 185 18.32 -1.32 -6.99
C PRO A 185 18.45 0.20 -6.86
N GLU A 186 18.30 0.92 -7.98
CA GLU A 186 18.30 2.39 -8.08
C GLU A 186 16.88 3.00 -8.03
N GLY A 187 15.87 2.21 -7.67
CA GLY A 187 14.48 2.66 -7.53
C GLY A 187 14.23 3.45 -6.24
N TRP A 188 13.08 4.12 -6.18
CA TRP A 188 12.67 4.89 -5.00
C TRP A 188 12.58 4.02 -3.74
N LEU A 189 12.19 2.75 -3.86
CA LEU A 189 12.12 1.80 -2.75
C LEU A 189 13.52 1.51 -2.18
N GLY A 190 14.51 1.30 -3.06
CA GLY A 190 15.91 1.07 -2.67
C GLY A 190 16.53 2.30 -1.99
N GLU A 191 16.27 3.51 -2.50
CA GLU A 191 16.68 4.76 -1.82
C GLU A 191 16.02 4.90 -0.44
N LEU A 192 14.75 4.50 -0.31
CA LEU A 192 14.02 4.59 0.94
C LEU A 192 14.53 3.57 1.97
N GLN A 193 14.90 2.36 1.54
CA GLN A 193 15.52 1.32 2.37
C GLN A 193 16.90 1.71 2.92
N LYS A 194 17.63 2.65 2.29
CA LYS A 194 18.91 3.17 2.83
C LYS A 194 18.72 3.97 4.12
N SER A 195 17.56 4.60 4.30
CA SER A 195 17.28 5.53 5.42
C SER A 195 16.24 5.00 6.41
N PHE A 196 15.32 4.15 5.97
CA PHE A 196 14.17 3.67 6.75
C PHE A 196 14.05 2.14 6.68
N ASN A 197 13.41 1.56 7.71
CA ASN A 197 12.96 0.17 7.61
C ASN A 197 11.67 0.14 6.78
N VAL A 198 11.66 -0.56 5.65
CA VAL A 198 10.49 -0.62 4.78
C VAL A 198 9.72 -1.90 5.04
N GLU A 199 8.48 -1.75 5.51
CA GLU A 199 7.54 -2.85 5.63
C GLU A 199 6.61 -2.83 4.42
N LEU A 200 6.71 -3.85 3.58
CA LEU A 200 5.79 -4.06 2.48
C LEU A 200 4.57 -4.84 2.97
N ARG A 201 3.38 -4.39 2.58
CA ARG A 201 2.11 -5.01 2.91
C ARG A 201 1.25 -5.10 1.66
N ILE A 202 0.43 -6.14 1.62
CA ILE A 202 -0.66 -6.26 0.67
C ILE A 202 -1.98 -6.15 1.44
N PHE A 203 -3.00 -5.56 0.83
CA PHE A 203 -4.30 -5.45 1.49
C PHE A 203 -5.48 -5.57 0.52
N GLY A 204 -6.64 -5.90 1.10
CA GLY A 204 -7.96 -5.95 0.48
C GLY A 204 -8.96 -5.63 1.60
N GLY A 205 -9.77 -6.60 2.03
CA GLY A 205 -10.58 -6.48 3.25
C GLY A 205 -9.74 -6.51 4.53
N LYS A 206 -8.58 -7.17 4.49
CA LYS A 206 -7.55 -7.24 5.54
C LYS A 206 -6.18 -6.95 4.96
N SER A 207 -5.21 -6.66 5.83
CA SER A 207 -3.81 -6.43 5.44
C SER A 207 -2.88 -7.52 5.96
N VAL A 208 -1.98 -7.99 5.10
CA VAL A 208 -1.02 -9.07 5.36
C VAL A 208 0.39 -8.58 4.98
N PRO A 209 1.43 -8.88 5.77
CA PRO A 209 2.81 -8.58 5.38
C PRO A 209 3.20 -9.32 4.10
N SER A 210 4.07 -8.70 3.31
CA SER A 210 4.62 -9.28 2.07
C SER A 210 6.09 -8.90 1.92
N GLU A 211 6.81 -9.63 1.09
CA GLU A 211 8.22 -9.38 0.79
C GLU A 211 8.38 -9.08 -0.70
N LEU A 212 9.41 -8.33 -1.07
CA LEU A 212 9.62 -7.90 -2.46
C LEU A 212 9.76 -9.10 -3.41
N GLU A 213 10.42 -10.17 -2.96
CA GLU A 213 10.62 -11.42 -3.70
C GLU A 213 9.30 -12.15 -3.99
N THR A 214 8.36 -12.12 -3.04
CA THR A 214 7.07 -12.84 -3.12
C THR A 214 5.94 -11.98 -3.67
N LEU A 215 6.17 -10.67 -3.87
CA LEU A 215 5.14 -9.73 -4.31
C LEU A 215 4.57 -10.08 -5.69
N ALA A 216 5.40 -10.61 -6.60
CA ALA A 216 4.94 -11.04 -7.92
C ALA A 216 3.94 -12.20 -7.84
N ASP A 217 4.24 -13.19 -7.01
CA ASP A 217 3.36 -14.33 -6.79
C ASP A 217 2.09 -13.91 -6.07
N ALA A 218 2.20 -13.01 -5.08
CA ALA A 218 1.05 -12.50 -4.34
C ALA A 218 0.08 -11.68 -5.20
N VAL A 219 0.58 -10.95 -6.20
CA VAL A 219 -0.27 -10.22 -7.15
C VAL A 219 -1.01 -11.17 -8.08
N GLN A 220 -0.34 -12.24 -8.54
CA GLN A 220 -0.96 -13.25 -9.41
C GLN A 220 -1.95 -14.14 -8.65
N ASN A 221 -1.61 -14.52 -7.42
CA ASN A 221 -2.40 -15.38 -6.55
C ASN A 221 -2.53 -14.74 -5.16
N PRO A 222 -3.46 -13.77 -4.99
CA PRO A 222 -3.68 -13.11 -3.71
C PRO A 222 -4.08 -14.11 -2.63
N PRO A 223 -3.53 -14.02 -1.40
CA PRO A 223 -3.92 -14.89 -0.30
C PRO A 223 -5.41 -14.75 0.04
N ASP A 224 -6.12 -15.88 0.23
CA ASP A 224 -7.55 -15.86 0.58
C ASP A 224 -7.84 -15.06 1.86
N ALA A 225 -6.89 -15.05 2.80
CA ALA A 225 -6.95 -14.30 4.05
C ALA A 225 -7.12 -12.78 3.87
N LEU A 226 -6.76 -12.26 2.69
CA LEU A 226 -6.87 -10.84 2.33
C LEU A 226 -8.33 -10.38 2.20
N GLY A 227 -9.23 -11.28 1.78
CA GLY A 227 -10.63 -10.92 1.48
C GLY A 227 -10.75 -9.94 0.32
N LYS A 228 -10.41 -10.38 -0.90
CA LYS A 228 -10.31 -9.54 -2.12
C LYS A 228 -11.60 -8.83 -2.57
N THR A 229 -12.77 -9.30 -2.12
CA THR A 229 -14.07 -8.73 -2.52
C THR A 229 -14.39 -7.40 -1.84
N VAL A 230 -13.69 -7.09 -0.75
CA VAL A 230 -13.83 -5.84 -0.01
C VAL A 230 -12.53 -5.06 -0.15
N THR A 231 -12.62 -3.74 -0.28
CA THR A 231 -11.48 -2.83 -0.21
C THR A 231 -11.60 -2.06 1.08
N ASN A 232 -10.66 -2.28 2.00
CA ASN A 232 -10.60 -1.66 3.32
C ASN A 232 -9.28 -0.91 3.47
N LEU A 233 -9.29 0.38 3.12
CA LEU A 233 -8.14 1.28 3.19
C LEU A 233 -7.70 1.53 4.64
N VAL A 234 -8.60 1.39 5.62
CA VAL A 234 -8.22 1.48 7.04
C VAL A 234 -7.24 0.38 7.41
N SER A 235 -7.43 -0.85 6.92
CA SER A 235 -6.53 -1.98 7.19
C SER A 235 -5.11 -1.76 6.67
N ALA A 236 -4.93 -0.96 5.61
CA ALA A 236 -3.63 -0.57 5.08
C ALA A 236 -2.86 0.39 6.01
N LEU A 237 -3.58 1.10 6.88
CA LEU A 237 -3.08 2.11 7.81
C LEU A 237 -3.02 1.61 9.26
N GLU A 238 -3.31 0.33 9.50
CA GLU A 238 -3.21 -0.27 10.82
C GLU A 238 -1.77 -0.71 11.12
N PRO A 239 -1.24 -0.40 12.32
CA PRO A 239 0.10 -0.82 12.69
C PRO A 239 0.15 -2.33 12.93
N SER A 240 1.19 -3.00 12.43
CA SER A 240 1.50 -4.37 12.85
C SER A 240 1.74 -4.43 14.36
N SER A 241 1.01 -5.29 15.06
CA SER A 241 1.17 -5.51 16.50
C SER A 241 2.52 -6.14 16.88
N THR A 242 3.23 -6.71 15.91
CA THR A 242 4.49 -7.46 16.09
C THR A 242 5.75 -6.59 16.10
N GLU A 243 5.68 -5.36 15.59
CA GLU A 243 6.86 -4.52 15.32
C GLU A 243 6.79 -3.21 16.12
N GLN A 244 7.73 -3.03 17.06
CA GLN A 244 7.73 -1.91 18.01
C GLN A 244 8.41 -0.63 17.46
N SER A 245 8.86 -0.64 16.21
CA SER A 245 9.51 0.53 15.59
C SER A 245 8.47 1.60 15.25
N PRO A 246 8.73 2.88 15.54
CA PRO A 246 7.79 3.96 15.25
C PRO A 246 7.58 4.10 13.75
N ILE A 247 6.32 4.19 13.32
CA ILE A 247 5.97 4.44 11.93
C ILE A 247 6.23 5.92 11.63
N LYS A 248 6.85 6.22 10.48
CA LYS A 248 7.13 7.58 10.01
C LYS A 248 6.27 7.99 8.82
N ALA A 249 5.90 7.03 7.99
CA ALA A 249 4.98 7.28 6.89
C ALA A 249 4.27 6.00 6.43
N PHE A 250 3.13 6.20 5.79
CA PHE A 250 2.44 5.21 4.97
C PHE A 250 2.50 5.65 3.50
N ILE A 251 2.70 4.69 2.59
CA ILE A 251 2.59 4.87 1.15
C ILE A 251 1.56 3.84 0.67
N VAL A 252 0.40 4.29 0.23
CA VAL A 252 -0.72 3.42 -0.17
C VAL A 252 -0.90 3.49 -1.68
N LEU A 253 -0.82 2.34 -2.34
CA LEU A 253 -1.04 2.17 -3.77
C LEU A 253 -2.41 1.51 -3.99
N SER A 254 -3.38 2.25 -4.51
CA SER A 254 -4.77 1.79 -4.68
C SER A 254 -5.48 2.59 -5.77
N ASP A 255 -6.62 2.11 -6.26
CA ASP A 255 -7.55 2.87 -7.09
C ASP A 255 -8.45 3.83 -6.27
N GLY A 256 -8.32 3.81 -4.94
CA GLY A 256 -8.98 4.73 -4.02
C GLY A 256 -10.42 4.34 -3.66
N ARG A 257 -10.91 3.17 -4.08
CA ARG A 257 -12.25 2.69 -3.73
C ARG A 257 -12.25 2.13 -2.30
N GLU A 258 -13.21 2.54 -1.49
CA GLU A 258 -13.45 2.02 -0.14
C GLU A 258 -14.83 1.39 -0.09
N THR A 259 -14.92 0.10 0.25
CA THR A 259 -16.18 -0.67 0.24
C THR A 259 -16.48 -1.34 1.57
N SER A 260 -15.61 -1.22 2.58
CA SER A 260 -15.84 -1.80 3.91
C SER A 260 -16.78 -0.98 4.80
N GLY A 261 -17.13 0.25 4.38
CA GLY A 261 -17.97 1.18 5.15
C GLY A 261 -17.21 1.95 6.25
N ASN A 262 -15.90 1.76 6.35
CA ASN A 262 -15.05 2.51 7.28
C ASN A 262 -14.67 3.90 6.73
N ASP A 263 -14.23 4.80 7.61
CA ASP A 263 -13.72 6.11 7.24
C ASP A 263 -12.17 6.14 7.24
N PRO A 264 -11.52 5.99 6.07
CA PRO A 264 -10.05 6.07 5.95
C PRO A 264 -9.51 7.47 6.25
N VAL A 265 -10.30 8.52 6.08
CA VAL A 265 -9.89 9.89 6.38
C VAL A 265 -9.76 10.07 7.90
N ALA A 266 -10.65 9.48 8.69
CA ALA A 266 -10.55 9.54 10.15
C ALA A 266 -9.24 8.94 10.69
N ILE A 267 -8.81 7.78 10.20
CA ILE A 267 -7.54 7.17 10.62
C ILE A 267 -6.33 7.96 10.10
N ALA A 268 -6.37 8.48 8.87
CA ALA A 268 -5.31 9.33 8.34
C ALA A 268 -5.13 10.62 9.16
N LYS A 269 -6.23 11.22 9.65
CA LYS A 269 -6.16 12.38 10.56
C LYS A 269 -5.45 12.03 11.87
N ARG A 270 -5.72 10.86 12.45
CA ARG A 270 -5.04 10.38 13.67
C ARG A 270 -3.54 10.20 13.46
N TRP A 271 -3.13 9.67 12.29
CA TRP A 271 -1.72 9.53 11.95
C TRP A 271 -1.00 10.86 11.81
N ARG A 272 -1.67 11.85 11.21
CA ARG A 272 -1.15 13.22 11.13
C ARG A 272 -0.95 13.86 12.51
N ASP A 273 -1.85 13.61 13.47
CA ASP A 273 -1.69 14.10 14.85
C ASP A 273 -0.46 13.48 15.56
N LEU A 274 0.04 12.34 15.04
CA LEU A 274 1.26 11.66 15.47
C LEU A 274 2.48 12.00 14.59
N ASP A 275 2.39 13.02 13.74
CA ASP A 275 3.44 13.41 12.78
C ASP A 275 3.83 12.28 11.81
N VAL A 276 2.85 11.46 11.43
CA VAL A 276 2.99 10.37 10.45
C VAL A 276 2.25 10.76 9.17
N ALA A 277 3.00 10.88 8.07
CA ALA A 277 2.43 11.23 6.76
C ALA A 277 1.79 10.00 6.09
N VAL A 278 0.66 10.21 5.42
CA VAL A 278 0.02 9.20 4.56
C VAL A 278 0.07 9.69 3.12
N TYR A 279 0.91 9.05 2.30
CA TYR A 279 1.04 9.31 0.88
C TYR A 279 0.19 8.32 0.10
N THR A 280 -0.63 8.82 -0.82
CA THR A 280 -1.49 7.99 -1.67
C THR A 280 -1.01 8.06 -3.11
N VAL A 281 -0.82 6.90 -3.74
CA VAL A 281 -0.52 6.75 -5.16
C VAL A 281 -1.75 6.15 -5.81
N LEU A 282 -2.50 7.00 -6.52
CA LEU A 282 -3.70 6.59 -7.24
C LEU A 282 -3.32 5.81 -8.50
N ILE A 283 -3.93 4.66 -8.68
CA ILE A 283 -3.74 3.79 -9.84
C ILE A 283 -5.09 3.52 -10.48
N GLY A 284 -5.28 4.05 -11.67
CA GLY A 284 -6.52 3.89 -12.43
C GLY A 284 -6.67 4.97 -13.47
N SER A 285 -7.65 4.81 -14.36
CA SER A 285 -8.14 5.92 -15.19
C SER A 285 -9.12 6.78 -14.41
N GLU A 286 -9.08 8.09 -14.62
CA GLU A 286 -10.10 9.03 -14.13
C GLU A 286 -11.40 8.91 -14.95
N ARG A 287 -11.33 8.29 -16.13
CA ARG A 287 -12.51 7.99 -16.93
C ARG A 287 -13.30 6.86 -16.30
N ARG A 288 -14.60 7.07 -16.20
CA ARG A 288 -15.50 6.04 -15.71
C ARG A 288 -15.68 4.95 -16.78
N PRO A 289 -15.57 3.67 -16.39
CA PRO A 289 -15.91 2.57 -17.27
C PRO A 289 -17.35 2.71 -17.77
N LYS A 290 -17.58 2.36 -19.04
CA LYS A 290 -18.92 2.09 -19.52
C LYS A 290 -19.29 0.70 -19.06
N ASP A 291 -20.43 0.56 -18.39
CA ASP A 291 -20.84 -0.72 -17.80
C ASP A 291 -22.36 -0.76 -17.66
N ILE A 292 -22.95 -1.93 -17.93
CA ILE A 292 -24.36 -2.20 -17.67
C ILE A 292 -24.43 -3.25 -16.57
N VAL A 293 -25.26 -3.00 -15.57
CA VAL A 293 -25.46 -3.91 -14.44
C VAL A 293 -26.94 -4.15 -14.25
N LEU A 294 -27.33 -5.43 -14.18
CA LEU A 294 -28.69 -5.82 -13.80
C LEU A 294 -28.82 -5.75 -12.27
N ASP A 295 -29.51 -4.72 -11.79
CA ASP A 295 -29.60 -4.43 -10.35
C ASP A 295 -30.66 -5.31 -9.68
N THR A 296 -31.90 -5.27 -10.17
CA THR A 296 -33.02 -6.00 -9.57
C THR A 296 -34.00 -6.53 -10.60
N LEU A 297 -34.47 -7.76 -10.40
CA LEU A 297 -35.66 -8.32 -11.05
C LEU A 297 -36.75 -8.50 -9.98
N ASP A 298 -37.71 -7.57 -9.95
CA ASP A 298 -38.86 -7.62 -9.05
C ASP A 298 -40.04 -8.28 -9.77
N VAL A 299 -40.43 -9.47 -9.31
CA VAL A 299 -41.54 -10.25 -9.86
C VAL A 299 -42.39 -10.76 -8.71
N PRO A 300 -43.73 -10.61 -8.76
CA PRO A 300 -44.61 -11.21 -7.78
C PRO A 300 -44.36 -12.72 -7.64
N PRO A 301 -44.11 -13.24 -6.43
CA PRO A 301 -43.77 -14.65 -6.23
C PRO A 301 -44.96 -15.60 -6.47
N VAL A 302 -46.18 -15.06 -6.47
CA VAL A 302 -47.44 -15.78 -6.71
C VAL A 302 -48.33 -14.94 -7.62
N ALA A 303 -48.93 -15.59 -8.61
CA ALA A 303 -49.92 -14.99 -9.51
C ALA A 303 -51.06 -15.98 -9.74
N TYR A 304 -52.26 -15.46 -9.99
CA TYR A 304 -53.42 -16.30 -10.29
C TYR A 304 -53.39 -16.76 -11.75
N LEU A 305 -53.99 -17.93 -12.01
CA LEU A 305 -54.16 -18.43 -13.37
C LEU A 305 -54.98 -17.41 -14.19
N ASN A 306 -54.50 -17.08 -15.39
CA ASN A 306 -55.04 -16.07 -16.30
C ASN A 306 -54.91 -14.60 -15.83
N ASP A 307 -54.04 -14.34 -14.85
CA ASP A 307 -53.63 -12.99 -14.49
C ASP A 307 -52.37 -12.57 -15.28
N THR A 308 -52.09 -11.26 -15.30
CA THR A 308 -50.93 -10.68 -15.99
C THR A 308 -50.09 -9.84 -15.02
N PRO A 309 -49.35 -10.47 -14.09
CA PRO A 309 -48.43 -9.74 -13.21
C PRO A 309 -47.33 -9.02 -14.01
N MET A 310 -46.87 -7.88 -13.49
CA MET A 310 -45.75 -7.14 -14.05
C MET A 310 -44.43 -7.59 -13.40
N ALA A 311 -43.45 -7.95 -14.23
CA ALA A 311 -42.06 -8.06 -13.81
C ALA A 311 -41.35 -6.73 -14.05
N LYS A 312 -40.77 -6.14 -13.00
CA LYS A 312 -40.00 -4.90 -13.10
C LYS A 312 -38.51 -5.22 -13.04
N VAL A 313 -37.81 -4.94 -14.13
CA VAL A 313 -36.36 -5.04 -14.22
C VAL A 313 -35.78 -3.65 -14.01
N THR A 314 -34.88 -3.50 -13.05
CA THR A 314 -34.07 -2.29 -12.86
C THR A 314 -32.64 -2.62 -13.26
N LEU A 315 -32.06 -1.78 -14.09
CA LEU A 315 -30.65 -1.85 -14.49
C LEU A 315 -29.98 -0.49 -14.35
N GLN A 316 -28.67 -0.50 -14.20
CA GLN A 316 -27.84 0.70 -14.20
C GLN A 316 -26.96 0.66 -15.44
N ALA A 317 -26.94 1.74 -16.23
CA ALA A 317 -26.19 1.80 -17.48
C ALA A 317 -25.24 3.00 -17.48
N ALA A 318 -24.04 2.83 -16.92
CA ALA A 318 -23.03 3.88 -16.88
C ALA A 318 -22.41 4.11 -18.26
N GLY A 319 -22.40 5.36 -18.76
CA GLY A 319 -21.67 5.74 -19.97
C GLY A 319 -22.35 5.35 -21.30
N PHE A 320 -23.61 4.91 -21.25
CA PHE A 320 -24.45 4.58 -22.40
C PHE A 320 -25.61 5.57 -22.59
N GLU A 321 -25.49 6.79 -22.06
CA GLU A 321 -26.55 7.80 -22.10
C GLU A 321 -26.98 8.13 -23.54
N GLY A 322 -28.27 8.03 -23.82
CA GLY A 322 -28.84 8.24 -25.16
C GLY A 322 -28.69 7.05 -26.12
N GLU A 323 -27.99 5.97 -25.72
CA GLU A 323 -27.96 4.72 -26.47
C GLU A 323 -29.21 3.87 -26.17
N SER A 324 -29.61 3.03 -27.13
CA SER A 324 -30.75 2.12 -26.99
C SER A 324 -30.25 0.79 -26.43
N LEU A 325 -30.74 0.41 -25.25
CA LEU A 325 -30.44 -0.85 -24.60
C LEU A 325 -31.58 -1.84 -24.83
N THR A 326 -31.24 -3.08 -25.18
CA THR A 326 -32.22 -4.16 -25.38
C THR A 326 -32.17 -5.12 -24.20
N ILE A 327 -33.33 -5.32 -23.57
CA ILE A 327 -33.50 -6.21 -22.43
C ILE A 327 -34.41 -7.36 -22.85
N VAL A 328 -33.97 -8.58 -22.59
CA VAL A 328 -34.70 -9.80 -22.90
C VAL A 328 -35.09 -10.51 -21.62
N LEU A 329 -36.39 -10.67 -21.39
CA LEU A 329 -36.94 -11.54 -20.38
C LEU A 329 -37.24 -12.90 -21.00
N GLU A 330 -36.52 -13.93 -20.58
CA GLU A 330 -36.66 -15.29 -21.10
C GLU A 330 -37.29 -16.21 -20.06
N LYS A 331 -38.33 -16.94 -20.47
CA LYS A 331 -38.88 -18.04 -19.69
C LYS A 331 -38.12 -19.32 -20.03
N VAL A 332 -37.60 -20.02 -19.01
CA VAL A 332 -36.69 -21.19 -19.18
C VAL A 332 -37.27 -22.31 -20.06
N GLU A 333 -38.60 -22.42 -20.14
CA GLU A 333 -39.33 -23.34 -21.03
C GLU A 333 -40.47 -22.60 -21.73
N GLY A 334 -40.16 -21.56 -22.49
CA GLY A 334 -41.18 -20.79 -23.19
C GLY A 334 -40.66 -19.68 -24.08
N GLU A 335 -41.51 -18.68 -24.30
CA GLU A 335 -41.24 -17.53 -25.14
C GLU A 335 -40.36 -16.50 -24.41
N SER A 336 -39.60 -15.74 -25.19
CA SER A 336 -38.84 -14.59 -24.72
C SER A 336 -39.56 -13.30 -25.11
N GLN A 337 -39.51 -12.31 -24.23
CA GLN A 337 -40.00 -10.97 -24.50
C GLN A 337 -38.82 -10.02 -24.56
N THR A 338 -38.81 -9.15 -25.56
CA THR A 338 -37.76 -8.16 -25.76
C THR A 338 -38.35 -6.76 -25.63
N ARG A 339 -37.68 -5.90 -24.87
CA ARG A 339 -37.98 -4.46 -24.80
C ARG A 339 -36.71 -3.66 -24.99
N SER A 340 -36.81 -2.57 -25.75
CA SER A 340 -35.72 -1.63 -25.94
C SER A 340 -36.02 -0.32 -25.22
N VAL A 341 -35.05 0.21 -24.49
CA VAL A 341 -35.19 1.46 -23.73
C VAL A 341 -33.97 2.34 -23.96
N ILE A 342 -34.19 3.65 -24.05
CA ILE A 342 -33.13 4.64 -24.18
C ILE A 342 -32.62 4.98 -22.79
N VAL A 343 -31.30 4.89 -22.59
CA VAL A 343 -30.67 5.24 -21.31
C VAL A 343 -30.81 6.75 -21.07
N PRO A 344 -31.38 7.19 -19.94
CA PRO A 344 -31.52 8.61 -19.64
C PRO A 344 -30.17 9.25 -19.34
N LYS A 345 -30.10 10.58 -19.39
CA LYS A 345 -28.88 11.29 -19.00
C LYS A 345 -28.62 11.09 -17.50
N ALA A 346 -27.36 10.88 -17.13
CA ALA A 346 -26.96 10.77 -15.74
C ALA A 346 -27.29 12.06 -14.97
N GLU A 347 -28.09 11.94 -13.91
CA GLU A 347 -28.32 13.02 -12.96
C GLU A 347 -27.34 12.86 -11.78
N SER A 348 -26.60 13.92 -11.45
CA SER A 348 -25.77 14.00 -10.23
C SER A 348 -24.59 13.02 -10.11
N GLY A 349 -24.04 12.54 -11.22
CA GLY A 349 -22.83 11.71 -11.19
C GLY A 349 -23.03 10.30 -10.62
N LEU A 350 -24.28 9.84 -10.50
CA LEU A 350 -24.63 8.43 -10.33
C LEU A 350 -24.91 7.81 -11.71
N PRO A 351 -24.72 6.49 -11.88
CA PRO A 351 -25.16 5.79 -13.09
C PRO A 351 -26.68 5.98 -13.29
N PRO A 352 -27.15 6.25 -14.52
CA PRO A 352 -28.57 6.34 -14.79
C PRO A 352 -29.23 4.97 -14.58
N ALA A 353 -30.30 4.96 -13.77
CA ALA A 353 -31.12 3.77 -13.55
C ALA A 353 -32.25 3.74 -14.58
N VAL A 354 -32.44 2.58 -15.22
CA VAL A 354 -33.51 2.32 -16.18
C VAL A 354 -34.40 1.23 -15.61
N ALA A 355 -35.70 1.50 -15.54
CA ALA A 355 -36.70 0.52 -15.13
C ALA A 355 -37.54 0.11 -16.33
N VAL A 356 -37.67 -1.20 -16.56
CA VAL A 356 -38.44 -1.78 -17.65
C VAL A 356 -39.38 -2.82 -17.12
N GLU A 357 -40.66 -2.65 -17.44
CA GLU A 357 -41.72 -3.56 -17.01
C GLU A 357 -42.01 -4.57 -18.10
N PHE A 358 -42.27 -5.83 -17.74
CA PHE A 358 -42.63 -6.91 -18.64
C PHE A 358 -43.94 -7.56 -18.16
N PRO A 359 -45.00 -7.60 -18.98
CA PRO A 359 -46.22 -8.34 -18.65
C PRO A 359 -45.96 -9.85 -18.74
N ILE A 360 -46.28 -10.60 -17.68
CA ILE A 360 -46.14 -12.06 -17.67
C ILE A 360 -47.53 -12.70 -17.77
N ASP A 361 -47.76 -13.49 -18.82
CA ASP A 361 -49.02 -14.23 -18.96
C ASP A 361 -49.02 -15.51 -18.13
N ALA A 362 -49.79 -15.53 -17.04
CA ALA A 362 -49.91 -16.66 -16.12
C ALA A 362 -50.87 -17.75 -16.65
N THR A 363 -50.57 -18.32 -17.82
CA THR A 363 -51.44 -19.30 -18.52
C THR A 363 -51.26 -20.75 -18.10
N LYS A 364 -50.19 -21.07 -17.35
CA LYS A 364 -49.88 -22.44 -16.89
C LYS A 364 -49.66 -22.48 -15.39
N ILE A 365 -50.33 -23.41 -14.72
CA ILE A 365 -50.15 -23.70 -13.30
C ILE A 365 -48.79 -24.37 -13.08
N GLY A 366 -48.09 -23.97 -12.03
CA GLY A 366 -46.81 -24.55 -11.62
C GLY A 366 -45.72 -23.49 -11.45
N ARG A 367 -44.55 -23.93 -10.98
CA ARG A 367 -43.39 -23.04 -10.80
C ARG A 367 -42.84 -22.65 -12.16
N GLN A 368 -42.83 -21.35 -12.45
CA GLN A 368 -42.20 -20.80 -13.66
C GLN A 368 -40.89 -20.10 -13.26
N ARG A 369 -39.85 -20.26 -14.08
CA ARG A 369 -38.56 -19.58 -13.89
C ARG A 369 -38.33 -18.63 -15.05
N PHE A 370 -37.90 -17.42 -14.71
CA PHE A 370 -37.53 -16.38 -15.65
C PHE A 370 -36.06 -16.03 -15.46
N THR A 371 -35.42 -15.70 -16.58
CA THR A 371 -34.04 -15.21 -16.65
C THR A 371 -34.08 -13.89 -17.39
N VAL A 372 -33.41 -12.86 -16.87
CA VAL A 372 -33.21 -11.60 -17.59
C VAL A 372 -31.81 -11.59 -18.15
N ARG A 373 -31.67 -11.10 -19.38
CA ARG A 373 -30.40 -10.79 -20.00
C ARG A 373 -30.48 -9.47 -20.75
N THR A 374 -29.33 -8.81 -20.89
CA THR A 374 -29.16 -7.63 -21.73
C THR A 374 -28.18 -7.97 -22.86
N ASP A 375 -28.27 -7.24 -23.97
CA ASP A 375 -27.25 -7.31 -25.01
C ASP A 375 -25.97 -6.63 -24.50
N VAL A 376 -24.80 -7.24 -24.75
CA VAL A 376 -23.49 -6.65 -24.45
C VAL A 376 -23.24 -5.51 -25.44
N LEU A 377 -23.15 -4.28 -24.94
CA LEU A 377 -22.91 -3.12 -25.79
C LEU A 377 -21.41 -2.91 -26.06
N LYS A 378 -21.10 -2.31 -27.21
CA LYS A 378 -19.70 -2.09 -27.61
C LYS A 378 -19.03 -1.10 -26.65
N GLY A 379 -17.99 -1.57 -25.96
CA GLY A 379 -17.21 -0.76 -25.03
C GLY A 379 -17.57 -0.96 -23.56
N GLU A 380 -18.42 -1.93 -23.26
CA GLU A 380 -18.68 -2.41 -21.91
C GLU A 380 -17.40 -2.98 -21.26
N THR A 381 -17.26 -2.77 -19.95
CA THR A 381 -16.04 -3.12 -19.21
C THR A 381 -16.10 -4.54 -18.67
N ARG A 382 -17.27 -5.00 -18.27
CA ARG A 382 -17.55 -6.37 -17.84
C ARG A 382 -18.72 -6.93 -18.64
N ASP A 383 -18.69 -8.23 -18.92
CA ASP A 383 -19.71 -8.95 -19.69
C ASP A 383 -20.49 -9.97 -18.84
N ASP A 384 -20.20 -10.05 -17.54
CA ASP A 384 -20.74 -11.02 -16.58
C ASP A 384 -21.64 -10.41 -15.48
N ASN A 385 -22.00 -9.13 -15.61
CA ASN A 385 -22.70 -8.33 -14.59
C ASN A 385 -24.24 -8.37 -14.64
#